data_AF-A0A0C9Z285-F1
#
_entry.id   AF-A0A0C9Z285-F1
#
_cell.length_a   1.000
_cell.length_b   1.000
_cell.length_c   1.000
_cell.angle_alpha   90.00
_cell.angle_beta   90.00
_cell.angle_gamma   90.00
#
_symmetry.space_group_name_H-M   'P 1'
#
loop_
_entity.id
_entity.type
_entity.pdbx_description
1 polymer ?
#
loop_
_entity_poly.entity_id
_entity_poly.type
_entity_poly.pdbx_seq_one_letter_code
_entity_poly.pdbx_strand_id
1 'polypeptide(L)'
;MSGYTESLLEKYRQRIYEAVGHHMAPTGPEVKAIKIAQPKYYKGQDDINTFDKWVNQTLCWLKIYKVTGPARDVDHIMYAGTCLEGMAMQWFDQEVDGPDHMICDWTFEDFILLAFYNDLKHRASRMVQLPDEYSMKRKFVNGLPLPIAEGVLKSRGVSAEHTPMDQILIKVQRMESA
;
A
#
# COMPACT_ATOMS: atom_id res chain seq x y z
N MET A 1 -7.40 10.83 -6.17
CA MET A 1 -6.50 9.67 -6.04
C MET A 1 -6.96 8.62 -7.04
N SER A 2 -6.05 7.94 -7.74
CA SER A 2 -6.40 7.06 -8.87
C SER A 2 -6.79 5.65 -8.39
N GLY A 3 -7.60 4.91 -9.18
CA GLY A 3 -7.97 3.53 -8.86
C GLY A 3 -6.78 2.56 -8.74
N TYR A 4 -5.61 2.91 -9.29
CA TYR A 4 -4.37 2.16 -9.12
C TYR A 4 -3.87 2.19 -7.67
N THR A 5 -3.92 3.36 -7.02
CA THR A 5 -3.51 3.50 -5.62
C THR A 5 -4.44 2.73 -4.69
N GLU A 6 -5.74 2.74 -4.97
CA GLU A 6 -6.75 2.02 -4.19
C GLU A 6 -6.58 0.50 -4.31
N SER A 7 -6.35 -0.01 -5.52
CA SER A 7 -6.03 -1.43 -5.74
C SER A 7 -4.76 -1.89 -5.02
N LEU A 8 -3.74 -1.02 -4.96
CA LEU A 8 -2.49 -1.31 -4.24
C LEU A 8 -2.66 -1.32 -2.72
N LEU A 9 -3.44 -0.38 -2.17
CA LEU A 9 -3.75 -0.35 -0.74
C LEU A 9 -4.49 -1.63 -0.33
N GLU A 10 -5.51 -2.03 -1.09
CA GLU A 10 -6.28 -3.24 -0.81
C GLU A 10 -5.41 -4.50 -0.89
N LYS A 11 -4.48 -4.54 -1.84
CA LYS A 11 -3.48 -5.61 -1.93
C LYS A 11 -2.62 -5.69 -0.66
N TYR A 12 -2.21 -4.57 -0.08
CA TYR A 12 -1.43 -4.58 1.17
C TYR A 12 -2.27 -5.02 2.37
N ARG A 13 -3.51 -4.54 2.49
CA ARG A 13 -4.45 -4.99 3.53
C ARG A 13 -4.63 -6.51 3.52
N GLN A 14 -4.92 -7.06 2.35
CA GLN A 14 -5.11 -8.50 2.17
C GLN A 14 -3.86 -9.28 2.59
N ARG A 15 -2.66 -8.82 2.17
CA ARG A 15 -1.40 -9.47 2.54
C ARG A 15 -1.11 -9.42 4.03
N ILE A 16 -1.35 -8.28 4.68
CA ILE A 16 -1.16 -8.11 6.12
C ILE A 16 -2.10 -9.07 6.87
N TYR A 17 -3.38 -9.09 6.48
CA TYR A 17 -4.38 -9.97 7.07
C TYR A 17 -4.01 -11.46 6.95
N GLU A 18 -3.60 -11.90 5.76
CA GLU A 18 -3.19 -13.30 5.50
C GLU A 18 -1.89 -13.71 6.20
N ALA A 19 -0.99 -12.76 6.44
CA ALA A 19 0.30 -13.03 7.05
C ALA A 19 0.24 -13.01 8.58
N VAL A 20 -0.39 -11.97 9.14
CA VAL A 20 -0.33 -11.67 10.57
C VAL A 20 -1.70 -11.32 11.19
N GLY A 21 -2.78 -11.20 10.42
CA GLY A 21 -4.11 -10.86 10.96
C GLY A 21 -4.77 -11.97 11.76
N HIS A 22 -4.48 -13.23 11.46
CA HIS A 22 -5.05 -14.39 12.16
C HIS A 22 -4.17 -14.88 13.30
N HIS A 23 -4.80 -15.28 14.40
CA HIS A 23 -4.11 -16.01 15.46
C HIS A 23 -3.75 -17.41 14.96
N MET A 24 -2.45 -17.70 14.80
CA MET A 24 -1.99 -19.02 14.37
C MET A 24 -1.84 -19.93 15.60
N ALA A 25 -2.72 -20.93 15.73
CA ALA A 25 -2.56 -21.98 16.74
C ALA A 25 -1.21 -22.71 16.55
N PRO A 26 -0.56 -23.20 17.61
CA PRO A 26 0.70 -23.92 17.48
C PRO A 26 0.46 -25.30 16.83
N THR A 27 0.46 -25.34 15.50
CA THR A 27 0.32 -26.58 14.75
C THR A 27 1.71 -27.14 14.45
N GLY A 28 2.06 -28.26 15.08
CA GLY A 28 3.26 -29.05 14.78
C GLY A 28 4.49 -28.72 15.65
N PRO A 29 5.52 -29.59 15.62
CA PRO A 29 6.73 -29.42 16.42
C PRO A 29 7.36 -28.06 16.13
N GLU A 30 7.72 -27.33 17.19
CA GLU A 30 8.43 -26.06 17.06
C GLU A 30 9.66 -26.26 16.17
N VAL A 31 9.68 -25.60 15.02
CA VAL A 31 10.85 -25.58 14.15
C VAL A 31 11.91 -24.68 14.82
N LYS A 32 12.51 -25.20 15.89
CA LYS A 32 13.65 -24.60 16.59
C LYS A 32 14.87 -24.79 15.70
N ALA A 33 15.10 -23.88 14.75
CA ALA A 33 16.41 -23.55 14.15
C ALA A 33 16.36 -23.03 12.70
N ILE A 34 15.23 -22.55 12.15
CA ILE A 34 15.34 -21.77 10.92
C ILE A 34 15.82 -20.36 11.30
N LYS A 35 17.13 -20.14 11.17
CA LYS A 35 17.73 -18.80 11.29
C LYS A 35 17.45 -18.05 10.00
N ILE A 36 16.30 -17.38 9.93
CA ILE A 36 15.93 -16.59 8.75
C ILE A 36 16.75 -15.31 8.78
N ALA A 37 17.37 -14.98 7.65
CA ALA A 37 18.05 -13.71 7.49
C ALA A 37 17.06 -12.58 7.79
N GLN A 38 17.47 -11.61 8.60
CA GLN A 38 16.68 -10.41 8.81
C GLN A 38 16.34 -9.76 7.44
N PRO A 39 15.14 -9.16 7.31
CA PRO A 39 14.78 -8.35 6.17
C PRO A 39 15.87 -7.33 5.85
N LYS A 40 16.04 -7.02 4.57
CA LYS A 40 16.94 -5.92 4.19
C LYS A 40 16.32 -4.60 4.66
N TYR A 41 17.15 -3.68 5.14
CA TYR A 41 16.69 -2.38 5.59
C TYR A 41 16.04 -1.58 4.45
N TYR A 42 14.87 -0.98 4.73
CA TYR A 42 14.23 -0.04 3.82
C TYR A 42 14.64 1.39 4.17
N LYS A 43 15.19 2.11 3.18
CA LYS A 43 15.79 3.44 3.38
C LYS A 43 14.82 4.62 3.15
N GLY A 44 13.58 4.35 2.75
CA GLY A 44 12.67 5.39 2.23
C GLY A 44 12.95 5.74 0.76
N GLN A 45 13.59 4.84 0.01
CA GLN A 45 13.91 5.07 -1.40
C GLN A 45 12.66 5.03 -2.28
N ASP A 46 12.63 5.92 -3.27
CA ASP A 46 11.57 6.08 -4.28
C ASP A 46 11.57 4.92 -5.29
N ASP A 47 11.46 3.67 -4.81
CA ASP A 47 11.23 2.47 -5.62
C ASP A 47 10.18 1.55 -4.97
N ILE A 48 9.01 1.42 -5.61
CA ILE A 48 7.87 0.68 -5.08
C ILE A 48 8.18 -0.81 -4.98
N ASN A 49 9.06 -1.32 -5.83
CA ASN A 49 9.49 -2.71 -5.78
C ASN A 49 10.39 -2.98 -4.57
N THR A 50 11.20 -2.00 -4.17
CA THR A 50 11.96 -2.09 -2.93
C THR A 50 11.00 -2.11 -1.74
N PHE A 51 10.03 -1.20 -1.70
CA PHE A 51 9.03 -1.18 -0.63
C PHE A 51 8.24 -2.50 -0.54
N ASP A 52 7.71 -3.00 -1.67
CA ASP A 52 6.97 -4.29 -1.71
C ASP A 52 7.84 -5.46 -1.24
N LYS A 53 9.13 -5.49 -1.64
CA LYS A 53 10.09 -6.51 -1.15
C LYS A 53 10.29 -6.43 0.35
N TRP A 54 10.47 -5.23 0.91
CA TRP A 54 10.64 -5.04 2.35
C TRP A 54 9.38 -5.47 3.12
N VAL A 55 8.18 -5.06 2.67
CA VAL A 55 6.91 -5.49 3.29
C VAL A 55 6.80 -7.01 3.28
N ASN A 56 7.04 -7.66 2.13
CA ASN A 56 6.93 -9.12 2.02
C ASN A 56 7.95 -9.85 2.91
N GLN A 57 9.19 -9.35 3.01
CA GLN A 57 10.21 -9.93 3.89
C GLN A 57 9.80 -9.81 5.36
N THR A 58 9.29 -8.64 5.75
CA THR A 58 8.81 -8.37 7.11
C THR A 58 7.64 -9.28 7.48
N LEU A 59 6.61 -9.34 6.62
CA LEU A 59 5.45 -10.22 6.81
C LEU A 59 5.84 -11.71 6.89
N CYS A 60 6.75 -12.16 6.03
CA CYS A 60 7.24 -13.54 6.02
C CYS A 60 7.96 -13.87 7.34
N TRP A 61 8.79 -12.96 7.82
CA TRP A 61 9.49 -13.14 9.09
C TRP A 61 8.51 -13.21 10.26
N LEU A 62 7.59 -12.25 10.39
CA LEU A 62 6.58 -12.24 11.45
C LEU A 62 5.73 -13.53 11.46
N LYS A 63 5.32 -13.99 10.27
CA LYS A 63 4.57 -15.23 10.09
C LYS A 63 5.35 -16.46 10.55
N ILE A 64 6.63 -16.57 10.20
CA ILE A 64 7.44 -17.76 10.56
C ILE A 64 7.74 -17.80 12.06
N TYR A 65 8.01 -16.65 12.67
CA TYR A 65 8.20 -16.55 14.11
C TYR A 65 6.88 -16.52 14.91
N LYS A 66 5.74 -16.75 14.23
CA LYS A 66 4.39 -16.83 14.83
C LYS A 66 4.01 -15.56 15.61
N VAL A 67 4.58 -14.42 15.24
CA VAL A 67 4.16 -13.11 15.77
C VAL A 67 2.93 -12.71 14.97
N THR A 68 1.75 -13.21 15.37
CA THR A 68 0.50 -13.07 14.62
C THR A 68 -0.68 -12.73 15.54
N GLY A 69 -1.71 -12.10 14.98
CA GLY A 69 -2.88 -11.57 15.65
C GLY A 69 -2.74 -10.08 15.98
N PRO A 70 -3.87 -9.34 16.06
CA PRO A 70 -3.90 -7.89 16.28
C PRO A 70 -3.38 -7.47 17.67
N ALA A 71 -3.42 -8.36 18.65
CA ALA A 71 -2.84 -8.12 19.97
C ALA A 71 -1.31 -7.97 19.94
N ARG A 72 -0.68 -8.24 18.81
CA ARG A 72 0.78 -8.15 18.61
C ARG A 72 1.19 -7.00 17.69
N ASP A 73 0.28 -6.07 17.38
CA ASP A 73 0.58 -4.95 16.49
C ASP A 73 1.78 -4.12 16.97
N VAL A 74 1.90 -3.88 18.28
CA VAL A 74 3.07 -3.22 18.88
C VAL A 74 4.36 -3.99 18.57
N ASP A 75 4.35 -5.33 18.69
CA ASP A 75 5.49 -6.17 18.36
C ASP A 75 5.82 -6.12 16.85
N HIS A 76 4.79 -6.10 15.99
CA HIS A 76 4.94 -6.01 14.53
C HIS A 76 5.56 -4.69 14.11
N ILE A 77 5.04 -3.58 14.64
CA ILE A 77 5.50 -2.21 14.36
C ILE A 77 6.94 -2.05 14.84
N MET A 78 7.23 -2.44 16.07
CA MET A 78 8.57 -2.36 16.64
C MET A 78 9.58 -3.14 15.80
N TYR A 79 9.25 -4.40 15.44
CA TYR A 79 10.11 -5.20 14.59
C TYR A 79 10.33 -4.56 13.21
N ALA A 80 9.26 -4.11 12.55
CA ALA A 80 9.36 -3.47 11.25
C ALA A 80 10.21 -2.18 11.31
N GLY A 81 10.08 -1.40 12.39
CA GLY A 81 10.90 -0.23 12.69
C GLY A 81 12.40 -0.56 12.77
N THR A 82 12.78 -1.68 13.41
CA THR A 82 14.19 -2.12 13.41
C THR A 82 14.75 -2.45 12.03
N CYS A 83 13.88 -2.66 11.03
CA CYS A 83 14.25 -2.93 9.64
C CYS A 83 14.18 -1.68 8.75
N LEU A 84 14.21 -0.47 9.35
CA LEU A 84 14.27 0.81 8.65
C LEU A 84 15.64 1.47 8.75
N GLU A 85 15.97 2.27 7.74
CA GLU A 85 17.16 3.12 7.72
C GLU A 85 16.83 4.45 7.02
N GLY A 86 17.75 5.42 7.09
CA GLY A 86 17.67 6.66 6.31
C GLY A 86 16.37 7.43 6.53
N MET A 87 15.70 7.81 5.44
CA MET A 87 14.49 8.64 5.51
C MET A 87 13.30 7.89 6.11
N ALA A 88 13.22 6.57 5.92
CA ALA A 88 12.15 5.78 6.53
C ALA A 88 12.30 5.69 8.05
N MET A 89 13.54 5.53 8.55
CA MET A 89 13.81 5.55 9.99
C MET A 89 13.50 6.92 10.59
N GLN A 90 13.92 8.00 9.92
CA GLN A 90 13.61 9.36 10.37
C GLN A 90 12.11 9.62 10.47
N TRP A 91 11.32 9.13 9.49
CA TRP A 91 9.87 9.20 9.56
C TRP A 91 9.30 8.39 10.73
N PHE A 92 9.81 7.17 10.95
CA PHE A 92 9.40 6.31 12.06
C PHE A 92 9.63 6.99 13.42
N ASP A 93 10.82 7.55 13.63
CA ASP A 93 11.18 8.25 14.86
C ASP A 93 10.32 9.50 15.12
N GLN A 94 9.79 10.12 14.06
CA GLN A 94 8.97 11.33 14.18
C GLN A 94 7.50 11.03 14.40
N GLU A 95 6.94 10.08 13.64
CA GLU A 95 5.50 9.87 13.54
C GLU A 95 4.99 8.67 14.32
N VAL A 96 5.87 7.70 14.62
CA VAL A 96 5.48 6.42 15.24
C VAL A 96 6.07 6.30 16.64
N ASP A 97 7.39 6.45 16.79
CA ASP A 97 8.09 6.25 18.07
C ASP A 97 8.51 7.57 18.75
N GLY A 98 8.16 8.71 18.17
CA GLY A 98 8.51 10.03 18.67
C GLY A 98 7.71 10.45 19.89
N PRO A 99 8.23 11.33 20.77
CA PRO A 99 7.49 11.80 21.95
C PRO A 99 6.25 12.65 21.58
N ASP A 100 6.22 13.20 20.37
CA ASP A 100 5.15 14.07 19.86
C ASP A 100 4.25 13.35 18.83
N HIS A 101 4.26 12.01 18.77
CA HIS A 101 3.46 11.27 17.80
C HIS A 101 1.96 11.56 17.98
N MET A 102 1.26 11.80 16.87
CA MET A 102 -0.16 12.17 16.90
C MET A 102 -1.12 10.99 17.04
N ILE A 103 -0.65 9.78 16.75
CA ILE A 103 -1.45 8.54 16.76
C ILE A 103 -0.90 7.66 17.87
N CYS A 104 -1.68 7.42 18.94
CA CYS A 104 -1.21 6.64 20.10
C CYS A 104 -1.52 5.14 20.00
N ASP A 105 -2.53 4.75 19.22
CA ASP A 105 -2.99 3.36 19.07
C ASP A 105 -2.75 2.86 17.63
N TRP A 106 -1.49 2.79 17.24
CA TRP A 106 -1.13 2.30 15.90
C TRP A 106 -1.50 0.83 15.72
N THR A 107 -2.25 0.53 14.66
CA THR A 107 -2.29 -0.84 14.13
C THR A 107 -1.13 -1.08 13.19
N PHE A 108 -0.73 -2.33 13.02
CA PHE A 108 0.31 -2.66 12.06
C PHE A 108 -0.14 -2.37 10.61
N GLU A 109 -1.44 -2.46 10.34
CA GLU A 109 -2.01 -2.03 9.06
C GLU A 109 -1.80 -0.52 8.83
N ASP A 110 -2.19 0.32 9.79
CA ASP A 110 -2.03 1.77 9.70
C ASP A 110 -0.57 2.15 9.44
N PHE A 111 0.35 1.50 10.15
CA PHE A 111 1.78 1.69 9.98
C PHE A 111 2.24 1.46 8.54
N ILE A 112 1.90 0.30 7.93
CA ILE A 112 2.31 -0.03 6.56
C ILE A 112 1.62 0.87 5.54
N LEU A 113 0.33 1.18 5.73
CA LEU A 113 -0.42 2.03 4.80
C LEU A 113 0.07 3.48 4.82
N LEU A 114 0.41 4.03 6.00
CA LEU A 114 0.93 5.39 6.11
C LEU A 114 2.36 5.49 5.59
N ALA A 115 3.21 4.48 5.83
CA ALA A 115 4.53 4.38 5.22
C ALA A 115 4.45 4.40 3.68
N PHE A 116 3.51 3.63 3.11
CA PHE A 116 3.25 3.62 1.67
C PHE A 116 2.74 4.97 1.15
N TYR A 117 1.83 5.62 1.87
CA TYR A 117 1.31 6.93 1.48
C TYR A 117 2.41 8.01 1.50
N ASN A 118 3.31 7.97 2.48
CA ASN A 118 4.43 8.90 2.56
C ASN A 118 5.47 8.65 1.47
N ASP A 119 5.73 7.39 1.13
CA ASP A 119 6.53 7.05 -0.06
C ASP A 119 5.90 7.66 -1.32
N LEU A 120 4.59 7.46 -1.55
CA LEU A 120 3.86 8.05 -2.68
C LEU A 120 3.93 9.58 -2.72
N LYS A 121 3.70 10.26 -1.59
CA LYS A 121 3.82 11.72 -1.47
C LYS A 121 5.22 12.19 -1.81
N HIS A 122 6.23 11.48 -1.32
CA HIS A 122 7.62 11.79 -1.60
C HIS A 122 7.93 11.65 -3.10
N ARG A 123 7.44 10.61 -3.78
CA ARG A 123 7.55 10.49 -5.25
C ARG A 123 6.88 11.66 -5.95
N ALA A 124 5.64 11.99 -5.54
CA ALA A 124 4.85 13.05 -6.14
C ALA A 124 5.54 14.42 -6.00
N SER A 125 6.20 14.68 -4.86
CA SER A 125 6.94 15.93 -4.60
C SER A 125 8.14 16.14 -5.53
N ARG A 126 8.67 15.05 -6.11
CA ARG A 126 9.79 15.06 -7.05
C ARG A 126 9.34 15.09 -8.52
N MET A 127 8.05 15.00 -8.78
CA MET A 127 7.50 15.19 -10.12
C MET A 127 7.54 16.68 -10.47
N VAL A 128 8.06 17.02 -11.65
CA VAL A 128 8.10 18.41 -12.17
C VAL A 128 6.70 19.04 -12.19
N GLN A 129 5.67 18.21 -12.38
CA GLN A 129 4.25 18.54 -12.25
C GLN A 129 3.53 17.33 -11.65
N LEU A 130 2.66 17.54 -10.67
CA LEU A 130 1.62 16.56 -10.32
C LEU A 130 0.85 16.21 -11.61
N PRO A 131 0.47 14.94 -11.90
CA PRO A 131 -0.30 14.66 -13.09
C PRO A 131 -1.55 15.53 -13.11
N ASP A 132 -1.63 16.39 -14.12
CA ASP A 132 -2.80 17.23 -14.32
C ASP A 132 -4.05 16.34 -14.48
N GLU A 133 -5.22 16.93 -14.24
CA GLU A 133 -6.48 16.19 -14.24
C GLU A 133 -6.71 15.42 -15.55
N TYR A 134 -6.23 15.98 -16.67
CA TYR A 134 -6.31 15.35 -17.98
C TYR A 134 -5.38 14.13 -18.10
N SER A 135 -4.14 14.23 -17.62
CA SER A 135 -3.19 13.12 -17.54
C SER A 135 -3.73 11.96 -16.69
N MET A 136 -4.45 12.26 -15.60
CA MET A 136 -5.11 11.23 -14.77
C MET A 136 -6.31 10.59 -15.48
N LYS A 137 -7.18 11.39 -16.11
CA LYS A 137 -8.32 10.90 -16.90
C LYS A 137 -7.88 9.99 -18.04
N ARG A 138 -6.83 10.38 -18.76
CA ARG A 138 -6.29 9.61 -19.89
C ARG A 138 -5.72 8.26 -19.45
N LYS A 139 -4.97 8.23 -18.34
CA LYS A 139 -4.45 6.97 -17.78
C LYS A 139 -5.57 6.04 -17.31
N PHE A 140 -6.63 6.59 -16.71
CA PHE A 140 -7.78 5.81 -16.29
C PHE A 140 -8.51 5.17 -17.47
N VAL A 141 -8.84 5.93 -18.51
CA VAL A 141 -9.51 5.41 -19.72
C VAL A 141 -8.66 4.35 -20.42
N ASN A 142 -7.34 4.55 -20.52
CA ASN A 142 -6.42 3.58 -21.13
C ASN A 142 -6.24 2.29 -20.30
N GLY A 143 -6.58 2.32 -19.02
CA GLY A 143 -6.49 1.16 -18.11
C GLY A 143 -7.76 0.29 -18.08
N LEU A 144 -8.85 0.73 -18.72
CA LEU A 144 -10.11 -0.02 -18.74
C LEU A 144 -10.04 -1.18 -19.76
N PRO A 145 -10.73 -2.32 -19.49
CA PRO A 145 -10.91 -3.37 -20.48
C PRO A 145 -11.51 -2.81 -21.77
N LEU A 146 -10.96 -3.21 -22.92
CA LEU A 146 -11.33 -2.73 -24.27
C LEU A 146 -12.85 -2.60 -24.50
N PRO A 147 -13.71 -3.56 -24.12
CA PRO A 147 -15.16 -3.45 -24.32
C PRO A 147 -15.80 -2.29 -23.54
N ILE A 148 -15.31 -2.03 -22.32
CA ILE A 148 -15.81 -0.97 -21.43
C ILE A 148 -15.25 0.38 -21.91
N ALA A 149 -13.97 0.44 -22.24
CA ALA A 149 -13.33 1.65 -22.77
C ALA A 149 -14.01 2.12 -24.08
N GLU A 150 -14.29 1.19 -25.00
CA GLU A 150 -15.01 1.50 -26.23
C GLU A 150 -16.44 1.95 -25.97
N GLY A 151 -17.16 1.29 -25.06
CA GLY A 151 -18.52 1.70 -24.70
C GLY A 151 -18.53 3.13 -24.16
N VAL A 152 -17.61 3.45 -23.25
CA VAL A 152 -17.51 4.77 -22.63
C VAL A 152 -17.18 5.83 -23.69
N LEU A 153 -16.22 5.56 -24.58
CA LEU A 153 -15.82 6.48 -25.64
C LEU A 153 -16.84 6.63 -26.78
N LYS A 154 -17.64 5.58 -27.07
CA LYS A 154 -18.72 5.61 -28.07
C LYS A 154 -19.99 6.30 -27.54
N SER A 155 -20.09 6.53 -26.23
CA SER A 155 -21.23 7.23 -25.63
C SER A 155 -21.19 8.73 -25.95
N ARG A 156 -22.32 9.31 -26.40
CA ARG A 156 -22.38 10.72 -26.83
C ARG A 156 -21.86 11.65 -25.73
N GLY A 157 -20.89 12.49 -26.11
CA GLY A 157 -20.36 13.55 -25.26
C GLY A 157 -19.34 13.12 -24.20
N VAL A 158 -18.78 11.90 -24.27
CA VAL A 158 -17.63 11.53 -23.41
C VAL A 158 -16.34 11.65 -24.17
N SER A 159 -15.50 12.55 -23.67
CA SER A 159 -14.10 12.68 -24.06
C SER A 159 -13.27 12.82 -22.79
N ALA A 160 -12.12 12.14 -22.75
CA ALA A 160 -11.14 12.32 -21.67
C ALA A 160 -10.66 13.79 -21.56
N GLU A 161 -10.81 14.58 -22.62
CA GLU A 161 -10.39 15.99 -22.68
C GLU A 161 -11.42 16.94 -22.05
N HIS A 162 -12.71 16.62 -22.09
CA HIS A 162 -13.78 17.58 -21.79
C HIS A 162 -14.81 17.08 -20.78
N THR A 163 -14.71 15.82 -20.36
CA THR A 163 -15.65 15.22 -19.40
C THR A 163 -15.06 15.26 -18.00
N PRO A 164 -15.78 15.79 -17.01
CA PRO A 164 -15.43 15.67 -15.60
C PRO A 164 -15.25 14.20 -15.17
N MET A 165 -14.34 13.94 -14.25
CA MET A 165 -13.94 12.56 -13.89
C MET A 165 -15.10 11.75 -13.27
N ASP A 166 -15.91 12.38 -12.45
CA ASP A 166 -17.13 11.82 -11.84
C ASP A 166 -18.13 11.32 -12.90
N GLN A 167 -18.30 12.07 -13.99
CA GLN A 167 -19.18 11.68 -15.09
C GLN A 167 -18.63 10.48 -15.88
N ILE A 168 -17.31 10.36 -15.98
CA ILE A 168 -16.66 9.18 -16.58
C ILE A 168 -16.88 7.96 -15.69
N LEU A 169 -16.70 8.10 -14.37
CA LEU A 169 -16.89 7.02 -13.39
C LEU A 169 -18.34 6.49 -13.37
N ILE A 170 -19.33 7.39 -13.37
CA ILE A 170 -20.75 7.01 -13.43
C ILE A 170 -21.05 6.19 -14.70
N LYS A 171 -20.41 6.51 -15.82
CA LYS A 171 -20.61 5.78 -17.09
C LYS A 171 -19.92 4.43 -17.09
N VAL A 172 -18.70 4.33 -16.57
CA VAL A 172 -18.01 3.05 -16.38
C VAL A 172 -18.86 2.11 -15.54
N GLN A 173 -19.35 2.58 -14.40
CA GLN A 173 -20.18 1.79 -13.48
C GLN A 173 -21.48 1.28 -14.13
N ARG A 174 -22.10 2.08 -15.00
CA ARG A 174 -23.27 1.67 -15.79
C ARG A 174 -22.95 0.59 -16.82
N MET A 175 -21.74 0.59 -17.38
CA MET A 175 -21.30 -0.40 -18.39
C MET A 175 -20.81 -1.70 -17.77
N GLU A 176 -20.31 -1.66 -16.55
CA GLU A 176 -19.98 -2.86 -15.77
C GLU A 176 -21.24 -3.59 -15.27
N SER A 177 -22.35 -2.87 -15.12
CA SER A 177 -23.63 -3.40 -14.60
C SER A 177 -24.61 -3.82 -15.72
N ALA A 178 -24.21 -3.74 -16.99
CA ALA A 178 -25.03 -4.03 -18.17
C ALA A 178 -24.60 -5.34 -18.85
#